data_AF-A0A7S6VVP8-F1
#
_entry.id   AF-A0A7S6VVP8-F1
#
_cell.length_a   1.000
_cell.length_b   1.000
_cell.length_c   1.000
_cell.angle_alpha   90.00
_cell.angle_beta   90.00
_cell.angle_gamma   90.00
#
_symmetry.space_group_name_H-M   'P 1'
#
loop_
_entity.id
_entity.type
_entity.pdbx_description
1 polymer ?
#
loop_
_entity_poly.entity_id
_entity_poly.type
_entity_poly.pdbx_seq_one_letter_code
_entity_poly.pdbx_strand_id
1 'polypeptide(L)'
;MELQSLRLQALHIAEGNIEKAKAMENYVLGNQEAGKVTEAQEKPVSISLGVSDVKPTDGDWNTGDWNTGNHNTGNWNTGDWNTGYRNTGDWNTGDWNTGDWNTGNHNTGNWNTGDWNTGNRNTGDWNTGDWNTGDWNTTNFSNGFFNTEEVEIINVFDKPCMKSVWDEVNKPGCLYFSLTQWINESEMSDVEKQENPSFSCTGGYLKKYDYKEAFTKSVTEASKEDRDLIRALPNFNNEKFLEISGVDLSQLD
;
A
#
# COMPACT_ATOMS: atom_id res chain seq x y z
N MET A 1 -33.85 23.61 -16.39
CA MET A 1 -32.83 24.43 -17.08
C MET A 1 -31.42 23.84 -16.91
N GLU A 2 -31.07 23.30 -15.74
CA GLU A 2 -29.75 22.69 -15.47
C GLU A 2 -29.49 21.37 -16.20
N LEU A 3 -30.48 20.49 -16.36
CA LEU A 3 -30.28 19.18 -17.02
C LEU A 3 -29.94 19.31 -18.52
N GLN A 4 -30.45 20.35 -19.18
CA GLN A 4 -30.10 20.66 -20.58
C GLN A 4 -28.70 21.25 -20.69
N SER A 5 -28.27 22.05 -19.71
CA SER A 5 -26.91 22.61 -19.63
C SER A 5 -25.86 21.49 -19.46
N LEU A 6 -26.11 20.54 -18.54
CA LEU A 6 -25.23 19.38 -18.34
C LEU A 6 -25.12 18.48 -19.57
N ARG A 7 -26.24 18.24 -20.28
CA ARG A 7 -26.22 17.49 -21.54
C ARG A 7 -25.42 18.21 -22.63
N LEU A 8 -25.50 19.53 -22.70
CA LEU A 8 -24.76 20.32 -23.69
C LEU A 8 -23.25 20.31 -23.41
N GLN A 9 -22.86 20.39 -22.12
CA GLN A 9 -21.47 20.26 -21.70
C GLN A 9 -20.90 18.87 -21.99
N ALA A 10 -21.64 17.80 -21.71
CA ALA A 10 -21.23 16.44 -22.03
C ALA A 10 -21.06 16.22 -23.55
N LEU A 11 -21.92 16.83 -24.37
CA LEU A 11 -21.83 16.76 -25.83
C LEU A 11 -20.56 17.46 -26.34
N HIS A 12 -20.24 18.64 -25.82
CA HIS A 12 -19.04 19.40 -26.20
C HIS A 12 -17.73 18.66 -25.85
N ILE A 13 -17.71 17.97 -24.71
CA ILE A 13 -16.55 17.14 -24.31
C ILE A 13 -16.39 15.93 -25.25
N ALA A 14 -17.50 15.29 -25.62
CA ALA A 14 -17.48 14.17 -26.56
C ALA A 14 -16.98 14.58 -27.96
N GLU A 15 -17.42 15.73 -28.47
CA GLU A 15 -16.97 16.27 -29.76
C GLU A 15 -15.47 16.60 -29.75
N GLY A 16 -14.97 17.22 -28.69
CA GLY A 16 -13.53 17.52 -28.53
C GLY A 16 -12.64 16.27 -28.47
N ASN A 17 -13.14 15.17 -27.91
CA ASN A 17 -12.42 13.89 -27.88
C ASN A 17 -12.39 13.19 -29.25
N ILE A 18 -13.43 13.36 -30.07
CA ILE A 18 -13.47 12.81 -31.44
C ILE A 18 -12.46 13.54 -32.35
N GLU A 19 -12.32 14.86 -32.23
CA GLU A 19 -11.32 15.60 -33.02
C GLU A 19 -9.89 15.21 -32.63
N LYS A 20 -9.60 15.01 -31.34
CA LYS A 20 -8.30 14.50 -30.88
C LYS A 20 -7.99 13.11 -31.40
N ALA A 21 -8.99 12.22 -31.46
CA ALA A 21 -8.83 10.87 -32.01
C ALA A 21 -8.51 10.91 -33.53
N LYS A 22 -9.18 11.77 -34.30
CA LYS A 22 -8.90 11.97 -35.74
C LYS A 22 -7.51 12.54 -36.00
N ALA A 23 -7.03 13.44 -35.13
CA ALA A 23 -5.67 13.98 -35.23
C ALA A 23 -4.60 12.89 -34.98
N MET A 24 -4.85 11.99 -34.03
CA MET A 24 -3.96 10.85 -33.74
C MET A 24 -3.94 9.83 -34.88
N GLU A 25 -5.10 9.55 -35.50
CA GLU A 25 -5.21 8.63 -36.63
C GLU A 25 -4.44 9.15 -37.87
N ASN A 26 -4.51 10.45 -38.16
CA ASN A 26 -3.74 11.07 -39.23
C ASN A 26 -2.23 11.07 -38.97
N TYR A 27 -1.79 11.18 -37.70
CA TYR A 27 -0.39 11.07 -37.33
C TYR A 27 0.15 9.63 -37.52
N VAL A 28 -0.65 8.62 -37.18
CA VAL A 28 -0.28 7.20 -37.38
C VAL A 28 -0.23 6.83 -38.86
N LEU A 29 -1.18 7.30 -39.67
CA LEU A 29 -1.21 7.04 -41.11
C LEU A 29 -0.06 7.75 -41.85
N GLY A 30 0.29 8.98 -41.46
CA GLY A 30 1.42 9.72 -42.03
C GLY A 30 2.78 9.05 -41.82
N ASN A 31 2.94 8.29 -40.72
CA ASN A 31 4.17 7.54 -40.45
C ASN A 31 4.25 6.19 -41.18
N GLN A 32 3.15 5.65 -41.71
CA GLN A 32 3.15 4.39 -42.46
C GLN A 32 3.58 4.57 -43.92
N GLU A 33 3.43 5.75 -44.53
CA GLU A 33 3.85 6.01 -45.92
C GLU A 33 5.37 6.24 -46.08
N ALA A 34 6.11 6.48 -44.99
CA ALA A 34 7.56 6.67 -45.01
C ALA A 34 8.37 5.35 -45.11
N GLY A 35 7.72 4.19 -45.11
CA GLY A 35 8.34 2.86 -45.03
C GLY A 35 8.42 2.06 -46.35
N LYS A 36 8.65 2.70 -47.50
CA LYS A 36 8.90 1.97 -48.77
C LYS A 36 10.40 1.87 -49.06
N VAL A 37 11.00 0.73 -48.72
CA VAL A 37 12.40 0.39 -49.01
C VAL A 37 12.48 -0.24 -50.42
N THR A 38 13.30 0.33 -51.30
CA THR A 38 13.67 -0.25 -52.61
C THR A 38 14.81 -1.26 -52.46
N GLU A 39 14.65 -2.45 -53.05
CA GLU A 39 15.66 -3.51 -53.19
C GLU A 39 16.95 -3.02 -53.86
N ALA A 40 18.10 -3.33 -53.26
CA ALA A 40 19.41 -3.31 -53.92
C ALA A 40 20.26 -4.51 -53.47
N GLN A 41 21.02 -5.03 -54.43
CA GLN A 41 21.62 -6.37 -54.49
C GLN A 41 22.63 -6.73 -53.39
N GLU A 42 22.61 -8.00 -52.99
CA GLU A 42 23.46 -8.63 -51.97
C GLU A 42 24.96 -8.66 -52.34
N LYS A 43 25.79 -8.15 -51.42
CA LYS A 43 27.15 -8.63 -51.14
C LYS A 43 27.31 -8.68 -49.62
N PRO A 44 27.99 -9.67 -49.02
CA PRO A 44 28.07 -9.77 -47.57
C PRO A 44 28.99 -8.67 -47.05
N VAL A 45 28.40 -7.61 -46.52
CA VAL A 45 29.10 -6.63 -45.69
C VAL A 45 28.93 -7.08 -44.25
N SER A 46 30.03 -7.30 -43.54
CA SER A 46 30.01 -7.49 -42.10
C SER A 46 29.42 -6.24 -41.45
N ILE A 47 28.14 -6.29 -41.08
CA ILE A 47 27.52 -5.25 -40.26
C ILE A 47 28.01 -5.49 -38.83
N SER A 48 29.02 -4.71 -38.43
CA SER A 48 29.20 -4.39 -37.02
C SER A 48 27.96 -3.61 -36.61
N LEU A 49 27.00 -4.26 -35.94
CA LEU A 49 25.95 -3.55 -35.23
C LEU A 49 26.65 -2.69 -34.19
N GLY A 50 26.77 -1.39 -34.49
CA GLY A 50 27.23 -0.40 -33.53
C GLY A 50 26.37 -0.54 -32.28
N VAL A 51 27.03 -0.71 -31.15
CA VAL A 51 26.39 -0.60 -29.83
C VAL A 51 25.80 0.82 -29.81
N SER A 52 24.49 0.95 -29.96
CA SER A 52 23.81 2.23 -29.89
C SER A 52 24.13 2.85 -28.54
N ASP A 53 24.66 4.07 -28.56
CA ASP A 53 25.01 5.00 -27.48
C ASP A 53 24.31 4.79 -26.12
N VAL A 54 24.61 3.71 -25.38
CA VAL A 54 24.22 3.60 -23.97
C VAL A 54 25.04 4.63 -23.21
N LYS A 55 24.36 5.63 -22.64
CA LYS A 55 25.03 6.66 -21.83
C LYS A 55 25.45 6.04 -20.49
N PRO A 56 26.57 6.49 -19.88
CA PRO A 56 27.15 5.82 -18.73
C PRO A 56 26.12 5.65 -17.61
N THR A 57 25.95 4.41 -17.18
CA THR A 57 25.26 4.04 -15.95
C THR A 57 26.32 3.73 -14.91
N ASP A 58 26.23 4.34 -13.73
CA ASP A 58 27.13 4.07 -12.62
C ASP A 58 26.51 2.97 -11.75
N GLY A 59 26.83 1.70 -12.01
CA GLY A 59 26.37 0.53 -11.25
C GLY A 59 25.87 -0.62 -12.12
N ASP A 60 25.52 -1.74 -11.48
CA ASP A 60 25.20 -3.01 -12.14
C ASP A 60 23.70 -3.14 -12.44
N TRP A 61 23.37 -3.90 -13.50
CA TRP A 61 22.00 -4.30 -13.85
C TRP A 61 21.01 -3.16 -14.15
N ASN A 62 21.51 -2.00 -14.59
CA ASN A 62 20.66 -0.92 -15.06
C ASN A 62 20.19 -1.15 -16.50
N THR A 63 18.94 -0.81 -16.81
CA THR A 63 18.39 -0.75 -18.16
C THR A 63 17.96 0.68 -18.47
N GLY A 64 18.58 1.30 -19.47
CA GLY A 64 18.35 2.71 -19.88
C GLY A 64 19.56 3.60 -19.61
N ASP A 65 19.37 4.92 -19.68
CA ASP A 65 20.45 5.91 -19.69
C ASP A 65 20.53 6.73 -18.39
N TRP A 66 21.75 7.09 -17.99
CA TRP A 66 22.03 8.03 -16.88
C TRP A 66 21.51 7.60 -15.51
N ASN A 67 21.45 6.29 -15.26
CA ASN A 67 21.14 5.78 -13.93
C ASN A 67 22.41 5.73 -13.06
N THR A 68 22.29 6.12 -11.80
CA THR A 68 23.32 5.97 -10.76
C THR A 68 22.77 5.05 -9.67
N GLY A 69 23.51 4.00 -9.31
CA GLY A 69 23.06 2.89 -8.47
C GLY A 69 22.82 1.62 -9.29
N ASN A 70 22.09 0.65 -8.74
CA ASN A 70 21.93 -0.69 -9.32
C ASN A 70 20.46 -1.03 -9.60
N HIS A 71 20.24 -1.94 -10.54
CA HIS A 71 18.92 -2.52 -10.82
C HIS A 71 17.82 -1.51 -11.22
N ASN A 72 18.19 -0.35 -11.76
CA ASN A 72 17.22 0.63 -12.24
C ASN A 72 16.73 0.30 -13.65
N THR A 73 15.45 0.53 -13.92
CA THR A 73 14.86 0.46 -15.26
C THR A 73 14.30 1.83 -15.64
N GLY A 74 14.69 2.36 -16.80
CA GLY A 74 14.33 3.70 -17.25
C GLY A 74 15.53 4.64 -17.23
N ASN A 75 15.31 5.95 -17.04
CA ASN A 75 16.39 6.93 -17.23
C ASN A 75 16.51 7.92 -16.07
N TRP A 76 17.75 8.37 -15.83
CA TRP A 76 18.06 9.43 -14.85
C TRP A 76 17.69 9.10 -13.39
N ASN A 77 17.58 7.83 -13.04
CA ASN A 77 17.30 7.44 -11.66
C ASN A 77 18.59 7.47 -10.83
N THR A 78 18.48 7.91 -9.57
CA THR A 78 19.57 7.89 -8.58
C THR A 78 19.13 7.06 -7.38
N GLY A 79 19.89 6.01 -7.07
CA GLY A 79 19.54 5.00 -6.06
C GLY A 79 19.35 3.63 -6.71
N ASP A 80 18.75 2.70 -6.00
CA ASP A 80 18.61 1.30 -6.42
C ASP A 80 17.14 0.92 -6.69
N TRP A 81 16.92 -0.01 -7.63
CA TRP A 81 15.61 -0.63 -7.88
C TRP A 81 14.49 0.32 -8.31
N ASN A 82 14.81 1.46 -8.93
CA ASN A 82 13.79 2.36 -9.45
C ASN A 82 13.33 1.95 -10.85
N THR A 83 12.04 2.13 -11.12
CA THR A 83 11.45 1.96 -12.46
C THR A 83 10.79 3.27 -12.90
N GLY A 84 11.28 3.89 -13.97
CA GLY A 84 10.73 5.11 -14.56
C GLY A 84 11.78 6.20 -14.79
N TYR A 85 11.39 7.46 -14.59
CA TYR A 85 12.20 8.63 -14.95
C TYR A 85 12.51 9.53 -13.76
N ARG A 86 13.80 9.84 -13.53
CA ARG A 86 14.24 10.84 -12.53
C ARG A 86 13.75 10.58 -11.11
N ASN A 87 13.71 9.32 -10.67
CA ASN A 87 13.53 9.02 -9.26
C ASN A 87 14.84 9.20 -8.49
N THR A 88 14.75 9.68 -7.26
CA THR A 88 15.87 9.78 -6.31
C THR A 88 15.51 9.04 -5.03
N GLY A 89 16.33 8.07 -4.63
CA GLY A 89 16.04 7.11 -3.55
C GLY A 89 15.84 5.71 -4.13
N ASP A 90 15.25 4.80 -3.36
CA ASP A 90 15.20 3.38 -3.72
C ASP A 90 13.76 2.88 -3.92
N TRP A 91 13.58 1.87 -4.77
CA TRP A 91 12.30 1.15 -4.94
C TRP A 91 11.12 2.01 -5.41
N ASN A 92 11.36 3.09 -6.14
CA ASN A 92 10.26 3.90 -6.70
C ASN A 92 9.79 3.36 -8.05
N THR A 93 8.48 3.43 -8.30
CA THR A 93 7.87 3.13 -9.59
C THR A 93 7.08 4.34 -10.09
N GLY A 94 7.40 4.83 -11.29
CA GLY A 94 6.84 6.05 -11.88
C GLY A 94 7.92 7.12 -12.03
N ASP A 95 7.55 8.40 -12.05
CA ASP A 95 8.46 9.47 -12.43
C ASP A 95 8.60 10.56 -11.36
N TRP A 96 9.79 11.11 -11.22
CA TRP A 96 10.09 12.28 -10.37
C TRP A 96 9.80 12.09 -8.88
N ASN A 97 9.88 10.86 -8.37
CA ASN A 97 9.76 10.64 -6.93
C ASN A 97 11.08 10.93 -6.21
N THR A 98 10.99 11.46 -4.99
CA THR A 98 12.12 11.65 -4.07
C THR A 98 11.83 10.96 -2.75
N GLY A 99 12.73 10.07 -2.31
CA GLY A 99 12.53 9.16 -1.19
C GLY A 99 12.32 7.73 -1.69
N ASP A 100 11.76 6.86 -0.85
CA ASP A 100 11.75 5.42 -1.10
C ASP A 100 10.35 4.83 -1.20
N TRP A 101 10.20 3.76 -1.99
CA TRP A 101 8.97 2.97 -2.08
C TRP A 101 7.73 3.73 -2.56
N ASN A 102 7.89 4.78 -3.37
CA ASN A 102 6.75 5.49 -3.95
C ASN A 102 6.27 4.83 -5.24
N THR A 103 4.95 4.80 -5.44
CA THR A 103 4.31 4.38 -6.69
C THR A 103 3.45 5.51 -7.24
N GLY A 104 3.69 5.92 -8.49
CA GLY A 104 3.09 7.10 -9.10
C GLY A 104 4.16 8.17 -9.35
N ASN A 105 3.77 9.44 -9.39
CA ASN A 105 4.64 10.51 -9.88
C ASN A 105 4.74 11.69 -8.92
N HIS A 106 5.89 12.36 -8.92
CA HIS A 106 6.13 13.59 -8.17
C HIS A 106 5.86 13.47 -6.66
N ASN A 107 6.05 12.29 -6.08
CA ASN A 107 5.94 12.12 -4.64
C ASN A 107 7.25 12.50 -3.94
N THR A 108 7.15 13.14 -2.78
CA THR A 108 8.30 13.43 -1.90
C THR A 108 8.05 12.79 -0.54
N GLY A 109 8.99 11.98 -0.07
CA GLY A 109 8.87 11.15 1.13
C GLY A 109 8.76 9.68 0.77
N ASN A 110 8.17 8.85 1.63
CA ASN A 110 8.24 7.40 1.48
C ASN A 110 6.87 6.72 1.44
N TRP A 111 6.78 5.60 0.73
CA TRP A 111 5.59 4.73 0.72
C TRP A 111 4.31 5.40 0.22
N ASN A 112 4.40 6.42 -0.64
CA ASN A 112 3.22 7.05 -1.21
C ASN A 112 2.72 6.28 -2.44
N THR A 113 1.41 6.22 -2.62
CA THR A 113 0.74 5.69 -3.82
C THR A 113 -0.18 6.75 -4.41
N GLY A 114 0.02 7.08 -5.68
CA GLY A 114 -0.65 8.19 -6.37
C GLY A 114 0.33 9.29 -6.75
N ASP A 115 -0.17 10.49 -7.05
CA ASP A 115 0.64 11.58 -7.59
C ASP A 115 0.70 12.80 -6.65
N TRP A 116 1.84 13.51 -6.66
CA TRP A 116 2.02 14.80 -5.97
C TRP A 116 1.83 14.76 -4.44
N ASN A 117 2.12 13.63 -3.80
CA ASN A 117 2.09 13.56 -2.35
C ASN A 117 3.39 14.04 -1.72
N THR A 118 3.29 14.79 -0.62
CA THR A 118 4.42 15.19 0.22
C THR A 118 4.23 14.64 1.64
N GLY A 119 5.19 13.87 2.13
CA GLY A 119 5.12 13.15 3.39
C GLY A 119 5.15 11.63 3.16
N ASN A 120 4.63 10.83 4.09
CA ASN A 120 4.77 9.38 4.04
C ASN A 120 3.42 8.65 4.08
N ARG A 121 3.36 7.52 3.37
CA ARG A 121 2.23 6.59 3.42
C ARG A 121 0.89 7.19 3.01
N ASN A 122 0.90 8.14 2.08
CA ASN A 122 -0.33 8.68 1.50
C ASN A 122 -0.82 7.79 0.34
N THR A 123 -2.12 7.69 0.19
CA THR A 123 -2.80 7.03 -0.94
C THR A 123 -3.80 7.98 -1.58
N GLY A 124 -3.63 8.28 -2.87
CA GLY A 124 -4.39 9.31 -3.59
C GLY A 124 -3.47 10.43 -4.06
N ASP A 125 -4.05 11.58 -4.41
CA ASP A 125 -3.31 12.65 -5.08
C ASP A 125 -3.27 13.95 -4.26
N TRP A 126 -2.17 14.70 -4.38
CA TRP A 126 -2.03 16.04 -3.78
C TRP A 126 -2.17 16.09 -2.26
N ASN A 127 -1.77 15.03 -1.54
CA ASN A 127 -1.76 15.06 -0.08
C ASN A 127 -0.46 15.65 0.46
N THR A 128 -0.56 16.45 1.50
CA THR A 128 0.57 16.94 2.30
C THR A 128 0.38 16.49 3.75
N GLY A 129 1.34 15.75 4.29
CA GLY A 129 1.28 15.12 5.61
C GLY A 129 1.48 13.61 5.50
N ASP A 130 1.18 12.89 6.57
CA ASP A 130 1.38 11.45 6.67
C ASP A 130 0.05 10.70 6.78
N TRP A 131 -0.01 9.49 6.21
CA TRP A 131 -1.12 8.55 6.35
C TRP A 131 -2.48 9.07 5.86
N ASN A 132 -2.52 9.86 4.80
CA ASN A 132 -3.79 10.27 4.20
C ASN A 132 -4.28 9.27 3.15
N THR A 133 -5.60 9.13 3.04
CA THR A 133 -6.27 8.42 1.96
C THR A 133 -7.31 9.34 1.30
N GLY A 134 -7.30 9.44 -0.03
CA GLY A 134 -8.09 10.40 -0.80
C GLY A 134 -7.21 11.55 -1.30
N ASP A 135 -7.81 12.70 -1.62
CA ASP A 135 -7.10 13.74 -2.37
C ASP A 135 -7.16 15.13 -1.70
N TRP A 136 -6.14 15.94 -1.91
CA TRP A 136 -6.06 17.33 -1.40
C TRP A 136 -6.16 17.46 0.12
N ASN A 137 -5.62 16.51 0.87
CA ASN A 137 -5.54 16.61 2.33
C ASN A 137 -4.23 17.29 2.74
N THR A 138 -4.27 18.24 3.65
CA THR A 138 -3.09 18.96 4.17
C THR A 138 -2.96 18.77 5.69
N THR A 139 -3.09 17.52 6.12
CA THR A 139 -3.13 17.10 7.53
C THR A 139 -2.57 15.68 7.65
N ASN A 140 -2.64 15.06 8.84
CA ASN A 140 -2.25 13.66 9.02
C ASN A 140 -3.48 12.78 9.29
N PHE A 141 -3.37 11.49 8.94
CA PHE A 141 -4.37 10.45 9.24
C PHE A 141 -5.78 10.74 8.70
N SER A 142 -5.89 11.47 7.59
CA SER A 142 -7.20 11.81 7.01
C SER A 142 -7.68 10.77 6.02
N ASN A 143 -9.00 10.57 5.97
CA ASN A 143 -9.65 9.83 4.90
C ASN A 143 -10.73 10.72 4.28
N GLY A 144 -10.54 11.12 3.02
CA GLY A 144 -11.50 11.95 2.28
C GLY A 144 -10.83 12.97 1.37
N PHE A 145 -11.53 14.07 1.13
CA PHE A 145 -11.12 15.11 0.19
C PHE A 145 -11.11 16.48 0.87
N PHE A 146 -10.09 17.30 0.58
CA PHE A 146 -9.99 18.69 1.08
C PHE A 146 -9.94 18.84 2.61
N ASN A 147 -9.31 17.90 3.32
CA ASN A 147 -9.17 18.01 4.77
C ASN A 147 -7.95 18.84 5.18
N THR A 148 -8.15 19.81 6.07
CA THR A 148 -7.08 20.71 6.55
C THR A 148 -6.83 20.64 8.05
N GLU A 149 -7.65 19.88 8.77
CA GLU A 149 -7.59 19.75 10.24
C GLU A 149 -7.29 18.30 10.61
N GLU A 150 -6.65 18.08 11.77
CA GLU A 150 -6.37 16.73 12.24
C GLU A 150 -7.66 15.99 12.62
N VAL A 151 -7.68 14.68 12.37
CA VAL A 151 -8.83 13.85 12.73
C VAL A 151 -8.92 13.70 14.25
N GLU A 152 -9.80 14.48 14.87
CA GLU A 152 -10.10 14.38 16.30
C GLU A 152 -11.14 13.30 16.63
N ILE A 153 -11.86 12.79 15.62
CA ILE A 153 -12.95 11.83 15.80
C ILE A 153 -12.60 10.53 15.08
N ILE A 154 -12.49 9.44 15.84
CA ILE A 154 -12.31 8.08 15.33
C ILE A 154 -13.61 7.28 15.52
N ASN A 155 -13.71 6.15 14.83
CA ASN A 155 -14.80 5.21 15.08
C ASN A 155 -14.37 4.14 16.08
N VAL A 156 -15.16 3.98 17.15
CA VAL A 156 -15.04 2.88 18.10
C VAL A 156 -16.39 2.18 18.15
N PHE A 157 -16.42 0.88 17.82
CA PHE A 157 -17.66 0.10 17.61
C PHE A 157 -18.64 0.74 16.60
N ASP A 158 -18.10 1.24 15.48
CA ASP A 158 -18.76 1.99 14.39
C ASP A 158 -19.55 3.23 14.84
N LYS A 159 -19.17 3.79 15.99
CA LYS A 159 -19.71 5.07 16.46
C LYS A 159 -18.58 6.09 16.61
N PRO A 160 -18.84 7.36 16.26
CA PRO A 160 -17.90 8.45 16.51
C PRO A 160 -17.47 8.51 17.98
N CYS A 161 -16.17 8.68 18.20
CA CYS A 161 -15.52 8.81 19.50
C CYS A 161 -14.38 9.83 19.37
N MET A 162 -14.22 10.70 20.36
CA MET A 162 -13.05 11.58 20.38
C MET A 162 -11.79 10.75 20.56
N LYS A 163 -10.77 11.01 19.74
CA LYS A 163 -9.48 10.32 19.79
C LYS A 163 -8.84 10.44 21.18
N SER A 164 -8.91 11.62 21.81
CA SER A 164 -8.41 11.81 23.18
C SER A 164 -9.05 10.87 24.19
N VAL A 165 -10.38 10.68 24.13
CA VAL A 165 -11.11 9.75 25.00
C VAL A 165 -10.65 8.32 24.77
N TRP A 166 -10.43 7.93 23.51
CA TRP A 166 -9.90 6.61 23.20
C TRP A 166 -8.46 6.44 23.67
N ASP A 167 -7.60 7.45 23.53
CA ASP A 167 -6.20 7.36 23.94
C ASP A 167 -6.06 7.27 25.46
N GLU A 168 -6.91 7.98 26.21
CA GLU A 168 -6.90 8.02 27.68
C GLU A 168 -7.51 6.77 28.35
N VAL A 169 -8.42 6.04 27.68
CA VAL A 169 -9.03 4.85 28.31
C VAL A 169 -7.99 3.76 28.57
N ASN A 170 -8.04 3.17 29.77
CA ASN A 170 -7.19 2.05 30.13
C ASN A 170 -7.60 0.79 29.37
N LYS A 171 -6.73 0.32 28.46
CA LYS A 171 -6.97 -0.84 27.61
C LYS A 171 -6.34 -2.07 28.27
N PRO A 172 -7.14 -3.11 28.60
CA PRO A 172 -6.60 -4.28 29.28
C PRO A 172 -5.65 -5.06 28.37
N GLY A 173 -4.65 -5.69 28.98
CA GLY A 173 -3.60 -6.43 28.27
C GLY A 173 -4.14 -7.59 27.42
N CYS A 174 -5.30 -8.14 27.78
CA CYS A 174 -5.95 -9.24 27.06
C CYS A 174 -6.45 -8.87 25.65
N LEU A 175 -6.48 -7.58 25.28
CA LEU A 175 -6.69 -7.16 23.89
C LEU A 175 -5.44 -7.33 23.02
N TYR A 176 -4.27 -7.48 23.65
CA TYR A 176 -2.96 -7.61 23.00
C TYR A 176 -2.42 -9.02 23.20
N PHE A 177 -2.89 -9.96 22.38
CA PHE A 177 -2.58 -11.38 22.50
C PHE A 177 -1.65 -11.87 21.39
N SER A 178 -1.02 -13.03 21.62
CA SER A 178 -0.12 -13.68 20.67
C SER A 178 -0.83 -14.83 19.96
N LEU A 179 -0.64 -14.95 18.64
CA LEU A 179 -1.12 -16.08 17.83
C LEU A 179 -0.26 -17.33 17.98
N THR A 180 0.85 -17.22 18.71
CA THR A 180 1.80 -18.31 18.91
C THR A 180 2.19 -18.44 20.36
N GLN A 181 2.31 -19.67 20.83
CA GLN A 181 2.77 -19.98 22.19
C GLN A 181 3.78 -21.12 22.14
N TRP A 182 4.89 -20.96 22.86
CA TRP A 182 5.82 -22.06 23.08
C TRP A 182 5.23 -23.04 24.08
N ILE A 183 5.12 -24.31 23.70
CA ILE A 183 4.67 -25.41 24.57
C ILE A 183 5.86 -26.29 24.86
N ASN A 184 6.20 -26.41 26.14
CA ASN A 184 7.33 -27.23 26.58
C ASN A 184 6.98 -28.71 26.46
N GLU A 185 7.99 -29.56 26.26
CA GLU A 185 7.81 -31.02 26.19
C GLU A 185 7.01 -31.61 27.36
N SER A 186 7.16 -31.04 28.57
CA SER A 186 6.45 -31.46 29.78
C SER A 186 4.94 -31.16 29.74
N GLU A 187 4.52 -30.21 28.92
CA GLU A 187 3.15 -29.72 28.80
C GLU A 187 2.45 -30.25 27.53
N MET A 188 3.21 -30.89 26.63
CA MET A 188 2.68 -31.47 25.39
C MET A 188 1.84 -32.72 25.65
N SER A 189 0.65 -32.75 25.06
CA SER A 189 -0.20 -33.94 24.97
C SER A 189 0.38 -35.00 24.03
N ASP A 190 -0.09 -36.25 24.14
CA ASP A 190 0.37 -37.35 23.28
C ASP A 190 0.07 -37.10 21.80
N VAL A 191 -1.03 -36.42 21.48
CA VAL A 191 -1.38 -36.01 20.10
C VAL A 191 -0.39 -34.98 19.59
N GLU A 192 -0.09 -33.94 20.39
CA GLU A 192 0.88 -32.91 20.00
C GLU A 192 2.29 -33.49 19.81
N LYS A 193 2.67 -34.50 20.60
CA LYS A 193 3.94 -35.22 20.45
C LYS A 193 4.00 -36.05 19.16
N GLN A 194 2.87 -36.65 18.75
CA GLN A 194 2.78 -37.37 17.48
C GLN A 194 2.85 -36.43 16.27
N GLU A 195 2.20 -35.27 16.36
CA GLU A 195 2.18 -34.27 15.28
C GLU A 195 3.49 -33.48 15.16
N ASN A 196 4.26 -33.36 16.24
CA ASN A 196 5.49 -32.58 16.28
C ASN A 196 6.72 -33.42 16.69
N PRO A 197 7.06 -34.51 15.97
CA PRO A 197 8.02 -35.52 16.43
C PRO A 197 9.44 -35.01 16.73
N SER A 198 9.82 -33.82 16.24
CA SER A 198 11.08 -33.16 16.57
C SER A 198 11.12 -32.49 17.95
N PHE A 199 10.01 -32.52 18.72
CA PHE A 199 9.89 -31.82 19.99
C PHE A 199 10.98 -32.17 21.00
N SER A 200 11.47 -33.41 20.99
CA SER A 200 12.50 -33.91 21.91
C SER A 200 13.89 -33.29 21.65
N CYS A 201 14.15 -32.83 20.42
CA CYS A 201 15.38 -32.12 20.08
C CYS A 201 15.29 -30.63 20.42
N THR A 202 14.09 -30.04 20.34
CA THR A 202 13.84 -28.61 20.55
C THR A 202 13.40 -28.28 21.98
N GLY A 203 13.07 -29.28 22.80
CA GLY A 203 12.53 -29.10 24.16
C GLY A 203 11.05 -28.71 24.21
N GLY A 204 10.34 -28.81 23.08
CA GLY A 204 8.97 -28.32 22.91
C GLY A 204 8.66 -27.96 21.47
N TYR A 205 7.53 -27.29 21.24
CA TYR A 205 7.14 -26.81 19.93
C TYR A 205 6.41 -25.47 20.02
N LEU A 206 6.42 -24.72 18.91
CA LEU A 206 5.68 -23.47 18.79
C LEU A 206 4.26 -23.75 18.28
N LYS A 207 3.27 -23.74 19.17
CA LYS A 207 1.87 -23.88 18.83
C LYS A 207 1.38 -22.60 18.15
N LYS A 208 0.64 -22.77 17.06
CA LYS A 208 -0.06 -21.68 16.35
C LYS A 208 -1.55 -21.82 16.63
N TYR A 209 -2.19 -20.72 16.94
CA TYR A 209 -3.63 -20.64 17.15
C TYR A 209 -4.30 -19.87 16.03
N ASP A 210 -5.55 -20.21 15.73
CA ASP A 210 -6.39 -19.35 14.91
C ASP A 210 -6.71 -18.05 15.65
N TYR A 211 -6.91 -16.95 14.91
CA TYR A 211 -7.10 -15.62 15.48
C TYR A 211 -8.19 -15.57 16.57
N LYS A 212 -9.39 -16.10 16.27
CA LYS A 212 -10.52 -16.09 17.21
C LYS A 212 -10.28 -17.03 18.41
N GLU A 213 -9.59 -18.14 18.20
CA GLU A 213 -9.23 -19.06 19.28
C GLU A 213 -8.26 -18.39 20.26
N ALA A 214 -7.20 -17.75 19.75
CA ALA A 214 -6.22 -17.04 20.54
C ALA A 214 -6.84 -15.87 21.32
N PHE A 215 -7.71 -15.08 20.67
CA PHE A 215 -8.41 -13.98 21.32
C PHE A 215 -9.35 -14.51 22.41
N THR A 216 -10.14 -15.54 22.09
CA THR A 216 -11.05 -16.16 23.06
C THR A 216 -10.31 -16.65 24.29
N LYS A 217 -9.20 -17.37 24.11
CA LYS A 217 -8.33 -17.80 25.19
C LYS A 217 -7.84 -16.61 26.02
N SER A 218 -7.33 -15.56 25.38
CA SER A 218 -6.78 -14.40 26.07
C SER A 218 -7.80 -13.65 26.93
N VAL A 219 -9.04 -13.52 26.47
CA VAL A 219 -10.11 -12.81 27.21
C VAL A 219 -10.74 -13.69 28.29
N THR A 220 -10.86 -15.00 28.04
CA THR A 220 -11.42 -15.95 29.02
C THR A 220 -10.46 -16.18 30.18
N GLU A 221 -9.14 -16.20 29.94
CA GLU A 221 -8.11 -16.30 30.98
C GLU A 221 -7.85 -14.99 31.73
N ALA A 222 -8.35 -13.85 31.22
CA ALA A 222 -8.17 -12.55 31.86
C ALA A 222 -8.88 -12.46 33.22
N SER A 223 -8.49 -11.48 34.04
CA SER A 223 -9.19 -11.19 35.29
C SER A 223 -10.60 -10.62 35.02
N LYS A 224 -11.46 -10.64 36.04
CA LYS A 224 -12.76 -9.99 35.95
C LYS A 224 -12.60 -8.48 35.74
N GLU A 225 -11.63 -7.88 36.43
CA GLU A 225 -11.31 -6.47 36.33
C GLU A 225 -10.91 -6.09 34.89
N ASP A 226 -10.12 -6.92 34.22
CA ASP A 226 -9.73 -6.71 32.82
C ASP A 226 -10.94 -6.82 31.89
N ARG A 227 -11.83 -7.79 32.11
CA ARG A 227 -13.08 -7.89 31.32
C ARG A 227 -14.00 -6.69 31.55
N ASP A 228 -14.06 -6.17 32.77
CA ASP A 228 -14.80 -4.95 33.08
C ASP A 228 -14.20 -3.72 32.38
N LEU A 229 -12.88 -3.64 32.23
CA LEU A 229 -12.24 -2.60 31.42
C LEU A 229 -12.63 -2.69 29.94
N ILE A 230 -12.79 -3.89 29.38
CA ILE A 230 -13.32 -4.04 28.01
C ILE A 230 -14.74 -3.49 27.92
N ARG A 231 -15.60 -3.83 28.88
CA ARG A 231 -16.99 -3.33 28.92
C ARG A 231 -17.07 -1.80 29.09
N ALA A 232 -16.05 -1.22 29.72
CA ALA A 232 -15.93 0.22 29.92
C ALA A 232 -15.36 0.98 28.71
N LEU A 233 -14.96 0.29 27.63
CA LEU A 233 -14.45 0.96 26.44
C LEU A 233 -15.52 1.89 25.83
N PRO A 234 -15.10 3.02 25.23
CA PRO A 234 -16.00 3.94 24.56
C PRO A 234 -16.86 3.21 23.52
N ASN A 235 -18.17 3.49 23.52
CA ASN A 235 -19.13 2.91 22.58
C ASN A 235 -19.21 1.37 22.59
N PHE A 236 -18.73 0.68 23.65
CA PHE A 236 -18.70 -0.79 23.72
C PHE A 236 -19.99 -1.44 23.22
N ASN A 237 -19.83 -2.40 22.31
CA ASN A 237 -20.91 -3.19 21.75
C ASN A 237 -20.53 -4.67 21.76
N ASN A 238 -21.28 -5.46 22.53
CA ASN A 238 -20.98 -6.88 22.73
C ASN A 238 -21.13 -7.72 21.45
N GLU A 239 -22.10 -7.41 20.59
CA GLU A 239 -22.32 -8.17 19.34
C GLU A 239 -21.12 -8.00 18.39
N LYS A 240 -20.62 -6.77 18.25
CA LYS A 240 -19.42 -6.48 17.45
C LYS A 240 -18.16 -7.04 18.08
N PHE A 241 -18.07 -6.97 19.41
CA PHE A 241 -16.96 -7.60 20.13
C PHE A 241 -16.93 -9.11 19.90
N LEU A 242 -18.09 -9.78 19.96
CA LEU A 242 -18.24 -11.20 19.66
C LEU A 242 -17.89 -11.52 18.20
N GLU A 243 -18.35 -10.71 17.25
CA GLU A 243 -18.05 -10.90 15.83
C GLU A 243 -16.54 -10.89 15.56
N ILE A 244 -15.81 -9.96 16.18
CA ILE A 244 -14.36 -9.80 16.03
C ILE A 244 -13.61 -10.86 16.84
N SER A 245 -13.85 -10.92 18.16
CA SER A 245 -13.06 -11.73 19.10
C SER A 245 -13.47 -13.20 19.19
N GLY A 246 -14.72 -13.53 18.85
CA GLY A 246 -15.32 -14.83 19.15
C GLY A 246 -15.85 -14.98 20.58
N VAL A 247 -15.79 -13.92 21.40
CA VAL A 247 -16.17 -13.96 22.82
C VAL A 247 -17.46 -13.17 23.08
N ASP A 248 -18.41 -13.83 23.73
CA ASP A 248 -19.57 -13.16 24.30
C ASP A 248 -19.27 -12.73 25.73
N LEU A 249 -18.95 -11.45 25.93
CA LEU A 249 -18.65 -10.90 27.27
C LEU A 249 -19.89 -10.83 28.17
N SER A 250 -21.10 -11.02 27.65
CA SER A 250 -22.31 -11.13 28.49
C SER A 250 -22.40 -12.46 29.22
N GLN A 251 -21.68 -13.48 28.73
CA GLN A 251 -21.66 -14.83 29.30
C GLN A 251 -20.48 -15.06 30.27
N LEU A 252 -19.62 -14.06 30.43
CA LEU A 252 -18.45 -14.10 31.30
C LEU A 252 -18.66 -13.14 32.47
N ASP A 253 -18.20 -13.51 33.66
CA ASP A 253 -18.24 -12.64 34.84
C ASP A 253 -17.13 -11.59 34.81
#